data_AF-A0A2T2UDI0-F1
#
_entry.id   AF-A0A2T2UDI0-F1
#
_cell.length_a   1.000
_cell.length_b   1.000
_cell.length_c   1.000
_cell.angle_alpha   90.00
_cell.angle_beta   90.00
_cell.angle_gamma   90.00
#
_symmetry.space_group_name_H-M   'P 1'
#
loop_
_entity.id
_entity.type
_entity.pdbx_description
1 polymer ?
#
loop_
_entity_poly.entity_id
_entity_poly.type
_entity_poly.pdbx_seq_one_letter_code
_entity_poly.pdbx_strand_id
1 'polypeptide(L)'
;AILLYCLYRVSHSLLAREVVTIDDDRITIEAGHREIERRFELARPWAWVQLVPGRSDWHASRVLIRSAGRAVECGRFLTNAERSDLAAQLERVMRAPPDNGAVL
;
A
#
# COMPACT_ATOMS: atom_id res chain seq x y z
N ALA A 1 -17.58 -0.09 -11.90
CA ALA A 1 -16.28 0.43 -11.43
C ALA A 1 -16.24 0.20 -9.93
N ILE A 2 -15.58 -0.85 -9.48
CA ILE A 2 -15.58 -1.28 -8.07
C ILE A 2 -14.30 -0.73 -7.43
N LEU A 3 -14.44 0.28 -6.57
CA LEU A 3 -13.34 0.97 -5.87
C LEU A 3 -13.20 0.37 -4.46
N LEU A 4 -12.28 -0.58 -4.26
CA LEU A 4 -11.85 -0.95 -2.90
C LEU A 4 -10.76 0.03 -2.45
N TYR A 5 -11.25 1.18 -1.98
CA TYR A 5 -10.41 2.33 -1.62
C TYR A 5 -9.77 2.14 -0.24
N CYS A 6 -8.58 1.54 -0.20
CA CYS A 6 -7.75 1.54 1.01
C CYS A 6 -6.93 2.84 1.07
N LEU A 7 -7.61 3.96 1.34
CA LEU A 7 -6.94 5.24 1.43
C LEU A 7 -6.24 5.39 2.77
N TYR A 8 -4.95 5.08 2.79
CA TYR A 8 -4.09 5.41 3.91
C TYR A 8 -3.51 6.81 3.70
N ARG A 9 -4.20 7.86 4.18
CA ARG A 9 -3.72 9.26 4.16
C ARG A 9 -2.66 9.46 5.22
N VAL A 10 -1.40 9.22 4.88
CA VAL A 10 -0.35 9.49 5.85
C VAL A 10 0.16 10.91 5.72
N SER A 11 0.14 11.62 6.84
CA SER A 11 0.42 13.05 6.90
C SER A 11 1.46 13.31 8.01
N HIS A 12 2.73 12.94 7.81
CA HIS A 12 3.78 13.15 8.83
C HIS A 12 4.84 14.21 8.45
N SER A 13 4.56 15.04 7.44
CA SER A 13 5.37 16.23 7.12
C SER A 13 4.56 17.27 6.33
N LEU A 14 3.40 17.68 6.88
CA LEU A 14 2.44 18.69 6.40
C LEU A 14 1.92 18.62 4.95
N LEU A 15 2.61 17.94 4.04
CA LEU A 15 2.30 17.87 2.62
C LEU A 15 2.60 16.49 2.01
N ALA A 16 3.55 15.69 2.53
CA ALA A 16 3.79 14.36 1.96
C ALA A 16 2.54 13.48 2.09
N ARG A 17 2.09 12.92 0.97
CA ARG A 17 0.93 12.06 0.83
C ARG A 17 1.31 10.83 0.01
N GLU A 18 0.91 9.67 0.50
CA GLU A 18 0.92 8.42 -0.24
C GLU A 18 -0.52 7.91 -0.32
N VAL A 19 -0.92 7.37 -1.46
CA VAL A 19 -2.25 6.82 -1.70
C VAL A 19 -2.07 5.46 -2.36
N VAL A 20 -2.62 4.42 -1.72
CA VAL A 20 -2.70 3.07 -2.30
C VAL A 20 -4.14 2.83 -2.74
N THR A 21 -4.33 2.56 -4.02
CA THR A 21 -5.62 2.23 -4.61
C THR A 21 -5.56 0.80 -5.12
N ILE A 22 -6.53 -0.03 -4.73
CA ILE A 22 -6.57 -1.45 -5.09
C ILE A 22 -7.86 -1.65 -5.89
N ASP A 23 -7.69 -1.92 -7.19
CA ASP A 23 -8.76 -2.27 -8.12
C ASP A 23 -8.83 -3.81 -8.28
N ASP A 24 -9.64 -4.32 -9.22
CA ASP A 24 -9.79 -5.76 -9.44
C ASP A 24 -8.51 -6.45 -9.93
N ASP A 25 -7.76 -5.82 -10.81
CA ASP A 25 -6.58 -6.39 -11.46
C ASP A 25 -5.28 -5.64 -11.13
N ARG A 26 -5.38 -4.46 -10.53
CA ARG A 26 -4.24 -3.55 -10.34
C ARG A 26 -4.20 -2.90 -8.97
N ILE A 27 -2.98 -2.61 -8.53
CA ILE A 27 -2.67 -1.79 -7.36
C ILE A 27 -1.91 -0.57 -7.85
N THR A 28 -2.41 0.62 -7.54
CA THR A 28 -1.80 1.90 -7.86
C THR A 28 -1.28 2.54 -6.57
N ILE A 29 -0.02 2.94 -6.56
CA ILE A 29 0.62 3.62 -5.43
C ILE A 29 1.08 4.99 -5.92
N GLU A 30 0.47 6.04 -5.41
CA GLU A 30 0.79 7.42 -5.75
C GLU A 30 1.43 8.10 -4.55
N ALA A 31 2.54 8.79 -4.75
CA ALA A 31 3.25 9.50 -3.70
C ALA A 31 3.66 10.90 -4.18
N GLY A 32 3.58 11.89 -3.30
CA GLY A 32 4.04 13.24 -3.56
C GLY A 32 3.59 14.22 -2.47
N HIS A 33 3.88 15.50 -2.64
CA HIS A 33 3.52 16.52 -1.67
C HIS A 33 2.20 17.22 -2.03
N ARG A 34 2.26 18.14 -2.99
CA ARG A 34 1.08 18.90 -3.47
C ARG A 34 0.43 18.25 -4.69
N GLU A 35 1.20 17.48 -5.43
CA GLU A 35 0.85 16.78 -6.66
C GLU A 35 1.42 15.36 -6.63
N ILE A 36 1.00 14.52 -7.57
CA ILE A 36 1.53 13.16 -7.69
C ILE A 36 2.91 13.24 -8.33
N GLU A 37 3.95 13.03 -7.52
CA GLU A 37 5.35 13.06 -7.98
C GLU A 37 5.81 11.69 -8.48
N ARG A 38 5.25 10.63 -7.89
CA ARG A 38 5.57 9.24 -8.23
C ARG A 38 4.30 8.43 -8.28
N ARG A 39 4.18 7.59 -9.31
CA ARG A 39 3.10 6.63 -9.48
C ARG A 39 3.69 5.27 -9.84
N PHE A 40 3.26 4.24 -9.12
CA PHE A 40 3.60 2.86 -9.39
C PHE A 40 2.35 2.05 -9.63
N GLU A 41 2.41 1.14 -10.60
CA GLU A 41 1.33 0.21 -10.91
C GLU A 41 1.85 -1.21 -10.82
N LEU A 42 1.11 -2.04 -10.09
CA LEU A 42 1.41 -3.44 -9.81
C LEU A 42 0.19 -4.29 -10.13
N ALA A 43 0.37 -5.51 -10.64
CA ALA A 43 -0.75 -6.40 -10.89
C ALA A 43 -1.22 -7.06 -9.58
N ARG A 44 -2.50 -6.89 -9.23
CA ARG A 44 -3.11 -7.42 -8.00
C ARG A 44 -3.09 -8.95 -7.90
N PRO A 45 -3.33 -9.75 -8.97
CA PRO A 45 -3.41 -11.21 -8.86
C PRO A 45 -2.14 -11.86 -8.29
N TRP A 46 -0.99 -11.19 -8.44
CA TRP A 46 0.30 -11.64 -7.91
C TRP A 46 0.86 -10.68 -6.87
N ALA A 47 0.01 -9.83 -6.29
CA ALA A 47 0.44 -8.88 -5.29
C ALA A 47 0.41 -9.49 -3.89
N TRP A 48 1.46 -9.20 -3.11
CA TRP A 48 1.46 -9.49 -1.68
C TRP A 48 2.17 -8.37 -0.91
N VAL A 49 1.82 -8.27 0.37
CA VAL A 49 2.49 -7.37 1.31
C VAL A 49 3.62 -8.13 1.98
N GLN A 50 4.73 -7.43 2.21
CA GLN A 50 5.84 -7.94 2.97
C GLN A 50 6.26 -6.88 4.00
N LEU A 51 6.10 -7.18 5.29
CA LEU A 51 6.71 -6.40 6.36
C LEU A 51 8.15 -6.88 6.56
N VAL A 52 9.12 -6.06 6.15
CA VAL A 52 10.55 -6.34 6.32
C VAL A 52 11.00 -5.75 7.65
N PRO A 53 11.46 -6.56 8.62
CA PRO A 53 11.99 -6.03 9.87
C PRO A 53 13.26 -5.23 9.61
N GLY A 54 13.49 -4.20 10.44
CA GLY A 54 14.79 -3.56 10.49
C GLY A 54 15.85 -4.57 10.93
N ARG A 55 17.10 -4.42 10.45
CA ARG A 55 18.23 -5.28 10.85
C ARG A 55 18.55 -5.21 12.35
N SER A 56 17.98 -4.25 13.08
CA SER A 56 18.11 -4.01 14.52
C SER A 56 16.90 -3.21 14.99
N ASP A 57 16.63 -3.15 16.30
CA ASP A 57 15.57 -2.35 16.92
C ASP A 57 15.65 -0.86 16.55
N TRP A 58 16.83 -0.39 16.14
CA TRP A 58 17.10 0.98 15.68
C TRP A 58 16.81 1.23 14.20
N HIS A 59 16.49 0.19 13.43
CA HIS A 59 16.13 0.32 12.02
C HIS A 59 14.63 0.21 11.85
N ALA A 60 14.04 1.20 11.18
CA ALA A 60 12.62 1.19 10.87
C ALA A 60 12.26 -0.04 10.02
N SER A 61 11.16 -0.70 10.36
CA SER A 61 10.56 -1.72 9.52
C SER A 61 10.12 -1.08 8.19
N ARG A 62 9.96 -1.89 7.15
CA ARG A 62 9.55 -1.44 5.82
C ARG A 62 8.34 -2.24 5.37
N VAL A 63 7.32 -1.56 4.86
CA VAL A 63 6.17 -2.22 4.23
C VAL A 63 6.41 -2.22 2.73
N LEU A 64 6.51 -3.39 2.13
CA LEU A 64 6.67 -3.54 0.68
C LEU A 64 5.41 -4.14 0.08
N ILE A 65 4.90 -3.53 -0.99
CA ILE A 65 3.94 -4.16 -1.89
C ILE A 65 4.72 -4.74 -3.05
N ARG A 66 4.63 -6.06 -3.24
CA ARG A 66 5.39 -6.79 -4.25
C ARG A 66 4.45 -7.40 -5.27
N SER A 67 4.85 -7.40 -6.54
CA SER A 67 4.15 -8.10 -7.62
C SER A 67 5.10 -8.32 -8.79
N ALA A 68 5.11 -9.54 -9.35
CA ALA A 68 5.85 -9.91 -10.56
C ALA A 68 7.28 -9.32 -10.66
N GLY A 69 8.10 -9.54 -9.61
CA GLY A 69 9.50 -9.07 -9.58
C GLY A 69 9.69 -7.59 -9.22
N ARG A 70 8.60 -6.82 -9.09
CA ARG A 70 8.63 -5.44 -8.61
C ARG A 70 8.33 -5.38 -7.12
N ALA A 71 8.89 -4.38 -6.45
CA ALA A 71 8.61 -4.08 -5.04
C ALA A 71 8.54 -2.56 -4.88
N VAL A 72 7.50 -2.08 -4.21
CA VAL A 72 7.31 -0.66 -3.88
C VAL A 72 7.21 -0.54 -2.38
N GLU A 73 8.08 0.26 -1.79
CA GLU A 73 8.04 0.57 -0.36
C GLU A 73 6.98 1.63 -0.08
N CYS A 74 6.12 1.35 0.89
CA CYS A 74 5.05 2.23 1.36
C CYS A 74 5.31 2.63 2.82
N GLY A 75 4.79 3.80 3.21
CA GLY A 75 4.80 4.22 4.61
C GLY A 75 6.17 4.59 5.17
N ARG A 76 7.10 5.09 4.34
CA ARG A 76 8.47 5.44 4.78
C ARG A 76 8.55 6.41 5.96
N PHE A 77 7.54 7.26 6.09
CA PHE A 77 7.40 8.30 7.13
C PHE A 77 6.67 7.80 8.40
N LEU A 78 6.21 6.55 8.43
CA LEU A 78 5.45 5.99 9.55
C LEU A 78 6.35 5.52 10.69
N THR A 79 5.80 5.46 11.89
CA THR A 79 6.38 4.69 12.98
C THR A 79 6.31 3.19 12.70
N ASN A 80 7.09 2.37 13.42
CA ASN A 80 7.04 0.92 13.26
C ASN A 80 5.65 0.32 13.57
N ALA A 81 4.92 0.90 14.52
CA ALA A 81 3.57 0.48 14.86
C ALA A 81 2.59 0.74 13.70
N GLU A 82 2.59 1.97 13.19
CA GLU A 82 1.74 2.32 12.05
C GLU A 82 2.07 1.52 10.78
N ARG A 83 3.34 1.13 10.57
CA ARG A 83 3.74 0.24 9.47
C ARG A 83 3.15 -1.17 9.63
N SER A 84 3.14 -1.71 10.84
CA SER A 84 2.52 -3.00 11.12
C SER A 84 1.01 -2.95 10.86
N ASP A 85 0.34 -1.88 11.30
CA ASP A 85 -1.09 -1.67 11.06
C ASP A 85 -1.40 -1.51 9.56
N LEU A 86 -0.57 -0.75 8.84
CA LEU A 86 -0.68 -0.60 7.39
C LEU A 86 -0.51 -1.95 6.68
N ALA A 87 0.50 -2.73 7.06
CA ALA A 87 0.75 -4.04 6.47
C ALA A 87 -0.46 -4.97 6.67
N ALA A 88 -0.99 -5.06 7.88
CA ALA A 88 -2.17 -5.87 8.19
C ALA A 88 -3.41 -5.44 7.40
N GLN A 89 -3.64 -4.13 7.25
CA GLN A 89 -4.75 -3.60 6.46
C GLN A 89 -4.61 -3.94 4.97
N LEU A 90 -3.43 -3.74 4.40
CA LEU A 90 -3.14 -4.06 3.00
C LEU A 90 -3.27 -5.57 2.75
N GLU A 91 -2.77 -6.43 3.64
CA GLU A 91 -2.92 -7.88 3.53
C GLU A 91 -4.38 -8.31 3.52
N ARG A 92 -5.19 -7.71 4.41
CA ARG A 92 -6.63 -7.98 4.48
C ARG A 92 -7.34 -7.60 3.18
N VAL A 93 -7.03 -6.43 2.61
CA VAL A 93 -7.66 -5.96 1.37
C VAL A 93 -7.19 -6.76 0.15
N MET A 94 -5.90 -7.12 0.07
CA MET A 94 -5.39 -7.93 -1.04
C MET A 94 -5.93 -9.37 -1.02
N ARG A 95 -6.16 -9.93 0.16
CA ARG A 95 -6.74 -11.28 0.32
C ARG A 95 -8.25 -11.32 0.10
N ALA A 96 -8.95 -10.20 0.33
CA ALA A 96 -10.36 -10.13 0.03
C ALA A 96 -10.57 -10.49 -1.46
N PRO A 97 -11.53 -11.37 -1.80
CA PRO A 97 -11.93 -11.56 -3.19
C PRO A 97 -12.27 -10.19 -3.80
N PRO A 98 -12.04 -9.97 -5.11
CA PRO A 98 -12.70 -8.85 -5.77
C PRO A 98 -14.19 -8.94 -5.42
N ASP A 99 -14.74 -7.85 -4.89
CA ASP A 99 -16.16 -7.83 -4.53
C ASP A 99 -16.94 -7.84 -5.84
N ASN A 100 -17.31 -9.04 -6.29
CA ASN A 100 -18.20 -9.27 -7.41
C ASN A 100 -19.59 -8.82 -6.98
N GLY A 101 -19.81 -7.50 -6.94
CA GLY A 101 -21.09 -6.91 -6.61
C GLY A 101 -22.18 -7.64 -7.40
N ALA A 102 -23.14 -8.19 -6.66
CA ALA A 102 -24.33 -8.81 -7.19
C ALA A 102 -24.92 -7.94 -8.30
N VAL A 103 -24.83 -8.43 -9.54
CA VAL A 103 -25.68 -7.99 -10.63
C VAL A 103 -27.04 -8.63 -10.38
N LEU A 104 -27.95 -7.85 -9.80
CA LEU A 104 -29.40 -7.99 -9.96
C LEU A 104 -29.89 -6.78 -10.76
#